data_AF-A0A2P8DWW7-F1
#
_entry.id   AF-A0A2P8DWW7-F1
#
_cell.length_a   1.000
_cell.length_b   1.000
_cell.length_c   1.000
_cell.angle_alpha   90.00
_cell.angle_beta   90.00
_cell.angle_gamma   90.00
#
_symmetry.space_group_name_H-M   'P 1'
#
loop_
_entity.id
_entity.type
_entity.pdbx_description
1 polymer ?
#
loop_
_entity_poly.entity_id
_entity_poly.type
_entity_poly.pdbx_seq_one_letter_code
_entity_poly.pdbx_strand_id
1 'polypeptide(L)' 'MKIKSEKSINPYKSVVQTIYDIVKAHGGEISVEFQEGLGTTFNISLPI' A
#
# COMPACT_ATOMS: atom_id res chain seq x y z
N MET A 1 7.83 -15.17 -31.76
CA MET A 1 6.76 -14.80 -30.80
C MET A 1 7.41 -14.21 -29.55
N LYS A 2 7.33 -12.90 -29.32
CA LYS A 2 7.85 -12.27 -28.10
C LYS A 2 6.81 -12.49 -27.00
N ILE A 3 7.04 -13.46 -26.13
CA ILE A 3 6.31 -13.60 -24.87
C ILE A 3 6.64 -12.37 -24.01
N LYS A 4 5.69 -11.43 -23.92
CA LYS A 4 5.74 -10.36 -22.92
C LYS A 4 5.45 -11.01 -21.57
N SER A 5 6.41 -10.99 -20.67
CA SER A 5 6.20 -11.36 -19.28
C SER A 5 5.16 -10.40 -18.69
N GLU A 6 3.98 -10.93 -18.42
CA GLU A 6 2.93 -10.22 -17.71
C GLU A 6 3.38 -10.11 -16.25
N LYS A 7 3.58 -8.87 -15.80
CA LYS A 7 4.05 -8.57 -14.45
C LYS A 7 3.05 -9.15 -13.47
N SER A 8 3.41 -10.24 -12.79
CA SER A 8 2.62 -10.81 -11.71
C SER A 8 2.27 -9.69 -10.73
N ILE A 9 1.02 -9.27 -10.73
CA ILE A 9 0.52 -8.28 -9.79
C ILE A 9 0.44 -9.04 -8.47
N ASN A 10 1.45 -8.87 -7.62
CA ASN A 10 1.34 -9.28 -6.23
C ASN A 10 0.12 -8.53 -5.65
N PRO A 11 -0.98 -9.22 -5.28
CA PRO A 11 -2.21 -8.55 -4.86
C PRO A 11 -2.00 -7.71 -3.60
N TYR A 12 -1.05 -8.11 -2.74
CA TYR A 12 -0.68 -7.35 -1.55
C TYR A 12 0.01 -6.03 -1.89
N LYS A 13 0.81 -6.01 -2.97
CA LYS A 13 1.39 -4.75 -3.49
C LYS A 13 0.30 -3.83 -4.05
N SER A 14 -0.71 -4.39 -4.68
CA SER A 14 -1.81 -3.62 -5.26
C SER A 14 -2.66 -2.92 -4.19
N VAL A 15 -3.00 -3.63 -3.10
CA VAL A 15 -3.85 -3.09 -2.04
C VAL A 15 -3.13 -1.98 -1.26
N VAL A 16 -1.88 -2.19 -0.87
CA VAL A 16 -1.09 -1.17 -0.14
C VAL A 16 -0.91 0.08 -0.98
N GLN A 17 -0.65 -0.06 -2.29
CA GLN A 17 -0.54 1.08 -3.19
C GLN A 17 -1.86 1.85 -3.30
N THR A 18 -2.98 1.14 -3.41
CA THR A 18 -4.31 1.76 -3.51
C THR A 18 -4.62 2.59 -2.25
N ILE A 19 -4.31 2.06 -1.06
CA ILE A 19 -4.51 2.78 0.20
C ILE A 19 -3.63 4.04 0.25
N TYR A 20 -2.35 3.92 -0.13
CA TYR A 20 -1.45 5.06 -0.20
C TYR A 20 -1.97 6.17 -1.12
N ASP A 21 -2.44 5.79 -2.32
CA ASP A 21 -2.98 6.73 -3.31
C ASP A 21 -4.23 7.45 -2.78
N ILE A 22 -5.15 6.73 -2.12
CA ILE A 22 -6.34 7.31 -1.50
C ILE A 22 -5.95 8.31 -0.41
N VAL A 23 -5.07 7.92 0.53
CA VAL A 23 -4.66 8.78 1.64
C VAL A 23 -4.02 10.06 1.11
N LYS A 24 -3.12 9.94 0.13
CA LYS A 24 -2.44 11.10 -0.46
C LYS A 24 -3.38 11.98 -1.28
N ALA A 25 -4.35 11.42 -2.00
CA ALA A 25 -5.36 12.20 -2.72
C ALA A 25 -6.22 13.07 -1.80
N HIS A 26 -6.37 12.70 -0.52
CA HIS A 26 -7.12 13.45 0.49
C HIS A 26 -6.22 14.31 1.40
N GLY A 27 -4.97 14.55 1.01
CA GLY A 27 -4.03 15.35 1.80
C GLY A 27 -3.64 14.71 3.13
N GLY A 28 -3.85 13.41 3.27
CA GLY A 28 -3.55 12.64 4.46
C GLY A 28 -2.12 12.12 4.51
N GLU A 29 -1.80 11.58 5.68
CA GLU A 29 -0.55 10.91 5.99
C GLU A 29 -0.79 9.45 6.35
N ILE A 30 0.15 8.58 5.95
CA ILE A 30 0.15 7.15 6.28
C ILE A 30 1.53 6.75 6.79
N SER A 31 1.57 6.05 7.92
CA SER A 31 2.78 5.42 8.45
C SER A 31 2.55 3.93 8.72
N VAL A 32 3.64 3.17 8.72
CA VAL A 32 3.60 1.72 8.87
C VAL A 32 4.56 1.31 9.99
N GLU A 33 4.04 0.54 10.93
CA GLU A 33 4.81 -0.08 11.99
C GLU A 33 4.76 -1.59 11.78
N PHE A 34 5.94 -2.22 11.70
CA PHE A 34 6.06 -3.68 11.57
C PHE A 34 6.86 -4.21 12.75
N GLN A 35 6.35 -5.28 13.35
CA GLN A 35 7.06 -6.03 14.38
C GLN A 35 7.04 -7.52 13.99
N GLU A 36 8.23 -8.11 13.84
CA GLU A 36 8.38 -9.51 13.47
C GLU A 36 7.67 -10.42 14.48
N GLY A 37 6.86 -11.35 13.99
CA GLY A 37 6.05 -12.24 14.82
C GLY A 37 4.81 -11.60 15.46
N LEU A 38 4.62 -10.28 15.36
CA LEU A 38 3.48 -9.54 15.92
C LEU A 38 2.56 -8.93 14.85
N GLY A 39 3.09 -8.69 13.64
CA GLY A 39 2.34 -8.23 12.49
C GLY A 39 2.65 -6.79 12.09
N THR A 40 1.74 -6.20 11.32
CA THR A 40 1.89 -4.86 10.73
C THR A 40 0.70 -3.99 11.10
N THR A 41 0.97 -2.77 11.57
CA THR A 41 -0.02 -1.73 11.83
C THR A 41 0.15 -0.59 10.83
N PHE A 42 -0.96 -0.16 10.22
CA PHE A 42 -1.00 1.02 9.35
C PHE A 42 -1.73 2.14 10.10
N ASN A 43 -1.07 3.28 10.29
CA ASN A 43 -1.66 4.46 10.92
C ASN A 43 -1.98 5.49 9.82
N ILE A 44 -3.24 5.95 9.78
CA ILE A 44 -3.71 6.91 8.77
C ILE A 44 -4.23 8.15 9.49
N SER A 45 -3.83 9.33 9.03
CA SER A 45 -4.32 10.62 9.50
C SER A 45 -4.83 11.44 8.32
N LEU A 46 -6.03 12.01 8.45
CA LEU A 46 -6.65 12.85 7.44
C LEU A 46 -6.85 14.27 8.00
N PRO A 47 -6.71 15.33 7.18
CA PRO A 47 -7.12 16.68 7.56
C PRO A 47 -8.61 16.76 7.91
N ILE A 48 -8.97 17.68 8.81
CA ILE A 48 -10.36 18.01 9.18
C ILE A 48 -10.95 19.13 8.32
#